data_AF-A0A5D0RMX5-F1
#
_entry.id   AF-A0A5D0RMX5-F1
#
_cell.length_a   1.000
_cell.length_b   1.000
_cell.length_c   1.000
_cell.angle_alpha   90.00
_cell.angle_beta   90.00
_cell.angle_gamma   90.00
#
_symmetry.space_group_name_H-M   'P 1'
#
loop_
_entity.id
_entity.type
_entity.pdbx_description
1 polymer ?
#
loop_
_entity_poly.entity_id
_entity_poly.type
_entity_poly.pdbx_seq_one_letter_code
_entity_poly.pdbx_strand_id
1 'polypeptide(L)'
;MKKSLSQKPVRKPRSSQFKMTPAMQLRMEKAMTSVGNIADQQARKDDKVQREARMAIAETFDAWLEWLEEAAPEQIEEAFFELGCFATATNRRRLFKHAKAPMGVAERAQEQVDRWKEEEEAAKAAAAETAAAEAAARKNGEADGNTSA
;
A
#
# COMPACT_ATOMS: atom_id res chain seq x y z
N MET A 1 -56.51 -55.80 18.97
CA MET A 1 -56.23 -55.62 17.53
C MET A 1 -55.31 -54.40 17.35
N LYS A 2 -54.03 -54.58 17.00
CA LYS A 2 -53.11 -53.47 16.71
C LYS A 2 -52.86 -53.45 15.20
N LYS A 3 -53.43 -52.47 14.50
CA LYS A 3 -53.18 -52.22 13.06
C LYS A 3 -51.81 -51.56 12.95
N SER A 4 -50.79 -52.24 12.41
CA SER A 4 -49.54 -51.59 12.03
C SER A 4 -49.76 -50.81 10.73
N LEU A 5 -49.45 -49.51 10.75
CA LEU A 5 -49.47 -48.69 9.55
C LEU A 5 -48.19 -48.96 8.75
N SER A 6 -48.35 -49.36 7.49
CA SER A 6 -47.26 -49.58 6.53
C SER A 6 -46.43 -48.30 6.40
N GLN A 7 -45.15 -48.34 6.81
CA GLN A 7 -44.20 -47.27 6.55
C GLN A 7 -43.98 -47.15 5.05
N LYS A 8 -44.34 -46.00 4.47
CA LYS A 8 -43.95 -45.64 3.10
C LYS A 8 -42.42 -45.53 3.02
N PRO A 9 -41.77 -46.03 1.96
CA PRO A 9 -40.32 -45.94 1.84
C PRO A 9 -39.90 -44.47 1.68
N VAL A 10 -39.01 -44.01 2.56
CA VAL A 10 -38.35 -42.71 2.44
C VAL A 10 -37.44 -42.76 1.20
N ARG A 11 -37.71 -41.90 0.20
CA ARG A 11 -36.85 -41.76 -0.97
C ARG A 11 -35.46 -41.29 -0.51
N LYS A 12 -34.42 -42.09 -0.76
CA LYS A 12 -33.03 -41.68 -0.52
C LYS A 12 -32.70 -40.42 -1.33
N PRO A 13 -32.02 -39.42 -0.76
CA PRO A 13 -31.55 -38.27 -1.54
C PRO A 13 -30.58 -38.78 -2.62
N ARG A 14 -30.86 -38.47 -3.89
CA ARG A 14 -29.91 -38.71 -4.98
C ARG A 14 -28.73 -37.77 -4.76
N SER A 15 -27.58 -38.30 -4.36
CA SER A 15 -26.31 -37.60 -4.47
C SER A 15 -25.91 -37.55 -5.95
N SER A 16 -26.49 -36.64 -6.73
CA SER A 16 -25.93 -36.34 -8.04
C SER A 16 -24.64 -35.55 -7.82
N GLN A 17 -23.49 -36.19 -8.07
CA GLN A 17 -22.24 -35.47 -8.28
C GLN A 17 -22.48 -34.44 -9.38
N PHE A 18 -22.45 -33.15 -9.03
CA PHE A 18 -22.52 -32.08 -10.01
C PHE A 18 -21.32 -32.23 -10.94
N LYS A 19 -21.59 -32.48 -12.23
CA LYS A 19 -20.59 -32.49 -13.28
C LYS A 19 -20.95 -31.38 -14.25
N MET A 20 -20.04 -30.41 -14.40
CA MET A 20 -20.21 -29.35 -15.40
C MET A 20 -20.31 -29.99 -16.79
N THR A 21 -21.37 -29.66 -17.51
CA THR A 21 -21.47 -30.04 -18.93
C THR A 21 -20.51 -29.16 -19.75
N PRO A 22 -20.04 -29.62 -20.91
CA PRO A 22 -19.17 -28.82 -21.77
C PRO A 22 -19.77 -27.45 -22.15
N ALA A 23 -21.09 -27.38 -22.34
CA ALA A 23 -21.80 -26.13 -22.60
C ALA A 23 -21.80 -25.17 -21.40
N MET A 24 -21.86 -25.71 -20.17
CA MET A 24 -21.72 -24.91 -18.95
C MET A 24 -20.28 -24.43 -18.74
N GLN A 25 -19.30 -25.27 -19.05
CA GLN A 25 -17.89 -24.92 -18.97
C GLN A 25 -17.55 -23.79 -19.94
N LEU A 26 -18.01 -23.87 -21.20
CA LEU A 26 -17.85 -22.80 -22.18
C LEU A 26 -18.52 -21.48 -21.74
N ARG A 27 -19.70 -21.55 -21.12
CA ARG A 27 -20.37 -20.36 -20.57
C ARG A 27 -19.59 -19.76 -19.40
N MET A 28 -19.01 -20.61 -18.54
CA MET A 28 -18.20 -20.16 -17.42
C MET A 28 -16.88 -19.53 -17.88
N GLU A 29 -16.20 -20.11 -18.86
CA GLU A 29 -15.01 -19.54 -19.49
C GLU A 29 -15.30 -18.17 -20.12
N LYS A 30 -16.39 -18.05 -20.88
CA LYS A 30 -16.83 -16.76 -21.44
C LYS A 30 -17.14 -15.72 -20.35
N ALA A 31 -17.79 -16.14 -19.26
CA ALA A 31 -18.08 -15.27 -18.14
C ALA A 31 -16.78 -14.80 -17.44
N MET A 32 -15.83 -15.70 -17.21
CA MET A 32 -14.53 -15.36 -16.62
C MET A 32 -13.74 -14.37 -17.49
N THR A 33 -13.69 -14.61 -18.81
CA THR A 33 -13.06 -13.68 -19.75
C THR A 33 -13.76 -12.32 -19.75
N SER A 34 -15.10 -12.30 -19.69
CA SER A 34 -15.85 -11.05 -19.61
C SER A 34 -15.56 -10.28 -18.31
N VAL A 35 -15.47 -10.98 -17.18
CA VAL A 35 -15.11 -10.36 -15.89
C VAL A 35 -13.70 -9.78 -15.97
N GLY A 36 -12.74 -10.51 -16.54
CA GLY A 36 -11.38 -10.01 -16.77
C GLY A 36 -11.35 -8.75 -17.63
N ASN A 37 -12.11 -8.72 -18.73
CA ASN A 37 -12.20 -7.55 -19.61
C ASN A 37 -12.85 -6.34 -18.94
N ILE A 38 -13.91 -6.55 -18.14
CA ILE A 38 -14.57 -5.46 -17.39
C ILE A 38 -13.64 -4.92 -16.32
N ALA A 39 -12.91 -5.79 -15.61
CA ALA A 39 -11.94 -5.39 -14.60
C ALA A 39 -10.79 -4.56 -15.21
N ASP A 40 -10.23 -4.98 -16.35
CA ASP A 40 -9.21 -4.22 -17.08
C ASP A 40 -9.73 -2.86 -17.56
N GLN A 41 -10.95 -2.82 -18.12
CA GLN A 41 -11.57 -1.55 -18.52
C GLN A 41 -11.76 -0.60 -17.34
N GLN A 42 -12.19 -1.11 -16.18
CA GLN A 42 -12.38 -0.28 -14.99
C GLN A 42 -11.03 0.23 -14.47
N ALA A 43 -10.02 -0.65 -14.37
CA ALA A 43 -8.68 -0.26 -13.94
C ALA A 43 -8.09 0.86 -14.82
N ARG A 44 -8.23 0.75 -16.16
CA ARG A 44 -7.76 1.79 -17.08
C ARG A 44 -8.51 3.12 -16.93
N LYS A 45 -9.81 3.08 -16.65
CA LYS A 45 -10.60 4.30 -16.38
C LYS A 45 -10.13 4.96 -15.09
N ASP A 46 -9.94 4.18 -14.04
CA ASP A 46 -9.48 4.69 -12.75
C ASP A 46 -8.07 5.28 -12.86
N ASP A 47 -7.16 4.62 -13.56
CA ASP A 47 -5.81 5.13 -13.85
C ASP A 47 -5.87 6.47 -14.61
N LYS A 48 -6.77 6.59 -15.60
CA LYS A 48 -6.98 7.84 -16.33
C LYS A 48 -7.46 8.95 -15.40
N VAL A 49 -8.49 8.70 -14.61
CA VAL A 49 -9.05 9.68 -13.66
C VAL A 49 -7.98 10.15 -12.67
N GLN A 50 -7.21 9.22 -12.11
CA GLN A 50 -6.13 9.54 -11.18
C GLN A 50 -5.00 10.32 -11.86
N ARG A 51 -4.68 10.02 -13.12
CA ARG A 51 -3.70 10.79 -13.90
C ARG A 51 -4.19 12.23 -14.13
N GLU A 52 -5.44 12.42 -14.52
CA GLU A 52 -6.03 13.75 -14.74
C GLU A 52 -6.05 14.56 -13.43
N ALA A 53 -6.43 13.93 -12.31
CA ALA A 53 -6.37 14.56 -10.99
C ALA A 53 -4.95 14.99 -10.60
N ARG A 54 -3.92 14.15 -10.84
CA ARG A 54 -2.52 14.52 -10.60
C ARG A 54 -2.06 15.70 -11.46
N MET A 55 -2.50 15.75 -12.72
CA MET A 55 -2.17 16.87 -13.62
C MET A 55 -2.82 18.16 -13.16
N ALA A 56 -4.10 18.13 -12.77
CA ALA A 56 -4.80 19.30 -12.25
C ALA A 56 -4.10 19.87 -10.99
N ILE A 57 -3.62 19.00 -10.10
CA ILE A 57 -2.80 19.42 -8.94
C ILE A 57 -1.50 20.08 -9.40
N ALA A 58 -0.78 19.47 -10.33
CA ALA A 58 0.49 20.01 -10.83
C ALA A 58 0.30 21.37 -11.52
N GLU A 59 -0.74 21.53 -12.34
CA GLU A 59 -1.07 22.79 -13.01
C GLU A 59 -1.48 23.89 -12.01
N THR A 60 -2.17 23.51 -10.93
CA THR A 60 -2.54 24.45 -9.86
C THR A 60 -1.33 24.88 -9.03
N PHE A 61 -0.29 24.06 -8.94
CA PHE A 61 0.89 24.35 -8.14
C PHE A 61 1.64 25.59 -8.62
N ASP A 62 1.76 25.79 -9.94
CA ASP A 62 2.42 26.98 -10.49
C ASP A 62 1.66 28.26 -10.15
N ALA A 63 0.33 28.24 -10.25
CA ALA A 63 -0.53 29.36 -9.84
C ALA A 63 -0.47 29.63 -8.33
N TRP A 64 -0.35 28.58 -7.52
CA TRP A 64 -0.16 28.72 -6.07
C TRP A 64 1.19 29.35 -5.74
N LEU A 65 2.27 28.97 -6.45
CA LEU A 65 3.59 29.59 -6.27
C LEU A 65 3.61 31.07 -6.70
N GLU A 66 2.90 31.42 -7.77
CA GLU A 66 2.74 32.82 -8.18
C GLU A 66 2.03 33.64 -7.11
N TRP A 67 0.91 33.12 -6.58
CA TRP A 67 0.22 33.75 -5.46
C TRP A 67 1.11 33.86 -4.20
N LEU A 68 1.91 32.82 -3.90
CA LEU A 68 2.79 32.81 -2.73
C LEU A 68 3.90 33.86 -2.84
N GLU A 69 4.42 34.10 -4.04
CA GLU A 69 5.41 35.15 -4.30
C GLU A 69 4.86 36.55 -4.01
N GLU A 70 3.58 36.79 -4.29
CA GLU A 70 2.93 38.06 -4.01
C GLU A 70 2.52 38.20 -2.54
N ALA A 71 1.96 37.14 -1.96
CA ALA A 71 1.32 37.19 -0.65
C ALA A 71 2.27 36.93 0.52
N ALA A 72 3.25 36.05 0.34
CA ALA A 72 4.16 35.59 1.39
C ALA A 72 5.48 35.05 0.79
N PRO A 73 6.29 35.90 0.14
CA PRO A 73 7.51 35.47 -0.56
C PRO A 73 8.51 34.74 0.35
N GLU A 74 8.53 35.05 1.65
CA GLU A 74 9.35 34.37 2.65
C GLU A 74 9.01 32.88 2.81
N GLN A 75 7.80 32.46 2.44
CA GLN A 75 7.36 31.07 2.55
C GLN A 75 7.80 30.21 1.35
N ILE A 76 8.26 30.82 0.24
CA ILE A 76 8.68 30.06 -0.94
C ILE A 76 9.80 29.08 -0.58
N GLU A 77 10.82 29.54 0.15
CA GLU A 77 11.94 28.68 0.53
C GLU A 77 11.48 27.49 1.37
N GLU A 78 10.64 27.75 2.38
CA GLU A 78 10.16 26.69 3.25
C GLU A 78 9.26 25.70 2.51
N ALA A 79 8.39 26.18 1.61
CA ALA A 79 7.57 25.32 0.76
C ALA A 79 8.42 24.40 -0.12
N PHE A 80 9.49 24.92 -0.75
CA PHE A 80 10.42 24.09 -1.53
C PHE A 80 11.21 23.10 -0.66
N PHE A 81 11.63 23.52 0.53
CA PHE A 81 12.32 22.67 1.50
C PHE A 81 11.44 21.49 1.92
N GLU A 82 10.22 21.75 2.39
CA GLU A 82 9.28 20.72 2.84
C GLU A 82 8.95 19.72 1.72
N LEU A 83 8.60 20.22 0.53
CA LEU A 83 8.31 19.37 -0.62
C LEU A 83 9.53 18.54 -1.04
N GLY A 84 10.73 19.11 -0.96
CA GLY A 84 11.99 18.43 -1.23
C GLY A 84 12.26 17.27 -0.26
N CYS A 85 11.98 17.47 1.03
CA CYS A 85 12.16 16.47 2.06
C CYS A 85 11.29 15.22 1.84
N PHE A 86 10.05 15.39 1.38
CA PHE A 86 9.13 14.27 1.13
C PHE A 86 9.23 13.68 -0.28
N ALA A 87 9.78 14.42 -1.24
CA ALA A 87 9.89 13.94 -2.60
C ALA A 87 10.87 12.76 -2.73
N THR A 88 10.56 11.84 -3.64
CA THR A 88 11.53 10.82 -4.10
C THR A 88 12.79 11.50 -4.65
N ALA A 89 13.94 10.83 -4.64
CA ALA A 89 15.19 11.41 -5.13
C ALA A 89 15.07 11.98 -6.57
N THR A 90 14.34 11.29 -7.45
CA THR A 90 14.07 11.76 -8.81
C THR A 90 13.19 12.99 -8.84
N ASN A 91 12.10 13.01 -8.05
CA ASN A 91 11.20 14.15 -8.01
C ASN A 91 11.84 15.35 -7.32
N ARG A 92 12.60 15.16 -6.24
CA ARG A 92 13.40 16.19 -5.56
C ARG A 92 14.35 16.89 -6.55
N ARG A 93 15.10 16.11 -7.35
CA ARG A 93 15.98 16.66 -8.40
C ARG A 93 15.23 17.47 -9.47
N ARG A 94 13.97 17.12 -9.77
CA ARG A 94 13.15 17.86 -10.74
C ARG A 94 12.53 19.10 -10.12
N LEU A 95 12.03 19.00 -8.89
CA LEU A 95 11.45 20.08 -8.10
C LEU A 95 12.43 21.24 -7.97
N PHE A 96 13.68 20.99 -7.59
CA PHE A 96 14.70 22.03 -7.43
C PHE A 96 15.25 22.63 -8.73
N LYS A 97 14.75 22.19 -9.89
CA LYS A 97 14.98 22.88 -11.17
C LYS A 97 13.91 23.92 -11.48
N HIS A 98 12.87 24.01 -10.66
CA HIS A 98 11.81 24.98 -10.83
C HIS A 98 12.36 26.41 -10.75
N ALA A 99 11.88 27.31 -11.60
CA ALA A 99 12.42 28.68 -11.70
C ALA A 99 12.28 29.49 -10.41
N LYS A 100 11.27 29.17 -9.60
CA LYS A 100 11.01 29.79 -8.29
C LYS A 100 11.73 29.12 -7.11
N ALA A 101 12.49 28.05 -7.34
CA ALA A 101 13.20 27.36 -6.26
C ALA A 101 14.39 28.22 -5.78
N PRO A 102 14.46 28.59 -4.48
CA PRO A 102 15.58 29.37 -3.97
C PRO A 102 16.90 28.60 -3.99
N MET A 103 18.01 29.32 -4.09
CA MET A 103 19.35 28.72 -3.98
C MET A 103 19.59 28.18 -2.58
N GLY A 104 20.29 27.05 -2.44
CA GLY A 104 20.62 26.45 -1.13
C GLY A 104 19.54 25.54 -0.55
N VAL A 105 18.29 25.66 -1.01
CA VAL A 105 17.18 24.83 -0.50
C VAL A 105 17.35 23.35 -0.84
N ALA A 106 18.03 23.06 -1.96
CA ALA A 106 18.27 21.71 -2.43
C ALA A 106 19.24 20.95 -1.51
N GLU A 107 20.31 21.62 -1.13
CA GLU A 107 21.32 21.14 -0.19
C GLU A 107 20.69 20.93 1.19
N ARG A 108 19.97 21.93 1.70
CA ARG A 108 19.26 21.86 3.00
C ARG A 108 18.30 20.67 3.06
N ALA A 109 17.50 20.45 2.02
CA ALA A 109 16.58 19.32 1.98
C ALA A 109 17.31 17.98 1.88
N GLN A 110 18.42 17.91 1.14
CA GLN A 110 19.20 16.68 1.02
C GLN A 110 19.83 16.29 2.37
N GLU A 111 20.41 17.26 3.09
CA GLU A 111 20.95 17.06 4.43
C GLU A 111 19.89 16.55 5.41
N GLN A 112 18.68 17.12 5.38
CA GLN A 112 17.57 16.66 6.23
C GLN A 112 17.17 15.21 5.92
N VAL A 113 17.09 14.85 4.64
CA VAL A 113 16.77 13.47 4.22
C VAL A 113 17.85 12.49 4.64
N ASP A 114 19.11 12.89 4.59
CA ASP A 114 20.22 12.03 4.99
C ASP A 114 20.27 11.85 6.51
N ARG A 115 20.00 12.91 7.30
CA ARG A 115 19.80 12.78 8.75
C ARG A 115 18.70 11.78 9.10
N TRP A 116 17.53 11.86 8.46
CA TRP A 116 16.43 10.93 8.75
C TRP A 116 16.78 9.48 8.41
N LYS A 117 17.55 9.24 7.35
CA LYS A 117 18.03 7.88 7.05
C LYS A 117 18.99 7.37 8.12
N GLU A 118 19.91 8.20 8.58
CA GLU A 118 20.83 7.84 9.65
C GLU A 118 20.07 7.53 10.95
N GLU A 119 19.06 8.35 11.30
CA GLU A 119 18.17 8.11 12.44
C GLU A 119 17.37 6.80 12.30
N GLU A 120 16.83 6.52 11.11
CA GLU A 120 16.08 5.29 10.82
C GLU A 120 16.97 4.05 10.96
N GLU A 121 18.19 4.09 10.41
CA GLU A 121 19.14 2.98 10.51
C GLU A 121 19.64 2.78 11.96
N ALA A 122 19.88 3.87 12.70
CA ALA A 122 20.21 3.79 14.11
C ALA A 122 19.07 3.17 14.94
N ALA A 123 17.82 3.57 14.66
CA ALA A 123 16.65 3.01 15.32
C ALA A 123 16.46 1.51 15.01
N LYS A 124 16.70 1.09 13.76
CA LYS A 124 16.68 -0.34 13.37
C LYS A 124 17.77 -1.13 14.08
N ALA A 125 18.98 -0.60 14.18
CA ALA A 125 20.08 -1.25 14.89
C ALA A 125 19.75 -1.43 16.38
N ALA A 126 19.25 -0.37 17.04
CA ALA A 126 18.82 -0.44 18.44
C ALA A 126 17.66 -1.44 18.65
N ALA A 127 16.70 -1.48 17.73
CA ALA A 127 15.60 -2.46 17.76
C ALA A 127 16.10 -3.90 17.59
N ALA A 128 17.11 -4.13 16.73
CA ALA A 128 17.72 -5.44 16.55
C ALA A 128 18.51 -5.88 17.79
N GLU A 129 19.26 -4.98 18.42
CA GLU A 129 20.00 -5.25 19.66
C GLU A 129 19.07 -5.57 20.83
N THR A 130 18.01 -4.80 21.00
CA THR A 130 16.98 -5.06 22.03
C THR A 130 16.28 -6.39 21.80
N ALA A 131 15.88 -6.70 20.57
CA ALA A 131 15.29 -8.00 20.23
C ALA A 131 16.24 -9.17 20.48
N ALA A 132 17.54 -9.01 20.19
CA ALA A 132 18.55 -10.02 20.47
C ALA A 132 18.76 -10.23 21.98
N ALA A 133 18.79 -9.15 22.77
CA ALA A 133 18.91 -9.20 24.22
C ALA A 133 17.69 -9.88 24.87
N GLU A 134 16.46 -9.56 24.42
CA GLU A 134 15.24 -10.24 24.88
C GLU A 134 15.22 -11.73 24.51
N ALA A 135 15.65 -12.08 23.30
CA ALA A 135 15.74 -13.47 22.86
C ALA A 135 16.77 -14.27 23.68
N ALA A 136 17.91 -13.65 24.04
CA ALA A 136 18.91 -14.26 24.91
C ALA A 136 18.39 -14.43 26.35
N ALA A 137 17.69 -13.44 26.90
CA ALA A 137 17.08 -13.53 28.22
C ALA A 137 16.01 -14.63 28.30
N ARG A 138 15.18 -14.80 27.26
CA ARG A 138 14.20 -15.88 27.18
C ARG A 138 14.85 -17.26 27.15
N LYS A 139 15.93 -17.43 26.38
CA LYS A 139 16.67 -18.70 26.32
C LYS A 139 17.30 -19.08 27.67
N ASN A 140 17.80 -18.09 28.42
CA ASN A 140 18.39 -18.34 29.73
C ASN A 140 17.33 -18.63 30.81
N GLY A 141 16.16 -17.95 30.77
CA GLY A 141 15.07 -18.22 31.70
C GLY A 141 14.38 -19.58 31.49
N GLU A 142 14.43 -20.13 30.29
CA GLU A 142 13.88 -21.46 29.96
C GLU A 142 14.82 -22.61 30.37
N ALA A 143 16.13 -22.33 30.50
CA ALA A 143 17.12 -23.30 30.97
C ALA A 143 17.07 -23.55 32.49
N ASP A 144 16.72 -22.55 33.29
CA ASP A 144 16.61 -22.65 34.75
C ASP A 144 15.28 -23.30 35.23
N GLY A 145 14.29 -23.45 34.35
CA GLY A 145 12.99 -24.02 34.68
C GLY A 145 12.89 -25.56 34.57
N ASN A 146 13.90 -26.23 34.00
CA ASN A 146 13.83 -27.67 33.66
C ASN A 146 14.78 -28.58 34.47
N THR A 147 15.37 -28.08 35.56
CA THR A 147 16.30 -28.82 36.43
C THR A 147 15.76 -29.15 37.83
N SER A 148 14.44 -29.08 38.03
CA SER A 148 13.79 -29.58 39.25
C SER A 148 12.71 -30.61 38.90
N ALA A 149 13.14 -31.84 38.64
CA ALA A 149 12.31 -33.04 38.65
C ALA A 149 13.08 -34.18 39.32
#